data_AF-A0A497JCZ2-F1
#
_entry.id   AF-A0A497JCZ2-F1
#
_cell.length_a   1.000
_cell.length_b   1.000
_cell.length_c   1.000
_cell.angle_alpha   90.00
_cell.angle_beta   90.00
_cell.angle_gamma   90.00
#
_symmetry.space_group_name_H-M   'P 1'
#
loop_
_entity.id
_entity.type
_entity.pdbx_description
1 polymer ?
#
loop_
_entity_poly.entity_id
_entity_poly.type
_entity_poly.pdbx_seq_one_letter_code
_entity_poly.pdbx_strand_id
1 'polypeptide(L)'
;MAVSGCLNMCGAVHCSDISVLGAFTAVPEIDDITVARWCEVPTMIKACPTYAIRPKPFKWPDGKPGTSIEIEASKCMHCAICYSLCPGANIIHPEKCGVSIWAGGKAFAAEPVTAKMIVPFLPNNPPRWPEVVKIVKKIVDLWMKEAKPGERVGDWIERIGWEKFFEKMELPFKLEHIDDFEFASYETWRHDTKFKWTKDIKTFTGLK
;
A
#
# COMPACT_ATOMS: atom_id res chain seq x y z
N MET A 1 17.67 -1.52 -1.88
CA MET A 1 16.35 -2.01 -2.34
C MET A 1 15.91 -3.13 -1.41
N ALA A 2 14.62 -3.20 -1.06
CA ALA A 2 14.05 -4.28 -0.27
C ALA A 2 12.73 -4.77 -0.88
N VAL A 3 12.34 -6.00 -0.57
CA VAL A 3 11.10 -6.62 -1.07
C VAL A 3 10.38 -7.29 0.10
N SER A 4 9.06 -7.14 0.15
CA SER A 4 8.21 -7.86 1.12
C SER A 4 6.95 -8.38 0.42
N GLY A 5 6.55 -9.60 0.76
CA GLY A 5 5.44 -10.29 0.09
C GLY A 5 4.05 -9.82 0.51
N CYS A 6 3.94 -9.07 1.61
CA CYS A 6 2.66 -8.57 2.13
C CYS A 6 2.84 -7.30 2.97
N LEU A 7 1.73 -6.68 3.36
CA LEU A 7 1.68 -5.43 4.11
C LEU A 7 2.20 -5.52 5.55
N ASN A 8 2.55 -6.72 6.05
CA ASN A 8 3.31 -6.86 7.30
C ASN A 8 4.74 -6.33 7.18
N MET A 9 5.21 -6.06 5.95
CA MET A 9 6.44 -5.29 5.70
C MET A 9 7.69 -5.88 6.38
N CYS A 10 7.81 -7.21 6.44
CA CYS A 10 8.99 -7.86 7.01
C CYS A 10 10.28 -7.34 6.37
N GLY A 11 11.32 -7.11 7.19
CA GLY A 11 12.61 -6.56 6.74
C GLY A 11 12.65 -5.04 6.81
N ALA A 12 13.24 -4.41 5.78
CA ALA A 12 13.54 -2.98 5.73
C ALA A 12 12.80 -2.23 4.61
N VAL A 13 11.64 -2.74 4.16
CA VAL A 13 10.88 -2.15 3.05
C VAL A 13 10.35 -0.75 3.35
N HIS A 14 10.05 -0.43 4.61
CA HIS A 14 9.57 0.90 4.99
C HIS A 14 10.68 1.97 4.92
N CYS A 15 11.96 1.60 4.96
CA CYS A 15 13.09 2.53 5.10
C CYS A 15 14.19 2.36 4.03
N SER A 16 13.88 1.68 2.91
CA SER A 16 14.78 1.51 1.77
C SER A 16 14.53 2.53 0.67
N ASP A 17 15.58 2.87 -0.10
CA ASP A 17 15.50 3.85 -1.20
C ASP A 17 14.43 3.51 -2.24
N ILE A 18 14.28 2.21 -2.51
CA ILE A 18 13.29 1.62 -3.41
C ILE A 18 12.81 0.33 -2.75
N SER A 19 11.49 0.16 -2.66
CA SER A 19 10.87 -1.01 -2.07
C SER A 19 9.74 -1.54 -2.93
N VAL A 20 9.59 -2.87 -2.95
CA VAL A 20 8.48 -3.55 -3.60
C VAL A 20 7.69 -4.28 -2.51
N LEU A 21 6.37 -4.05 -2.48
CA LEU A 21 5.51 -4.54 -1.43
C LEU A 21 4.30 -5.26 -2.03
N GLY A 22 4.00 -6.48 -1.58
CA GLY A 22 2.78 -7.18 -1.99
C GLY A 22 1.52 -6.39 -1.63
N ALA A 23 0.61 -6.28 -2.59
CA ALA A 23 -0.64 -5.55 -2.47
C ALA A 23 -1.83 -6.45 -2.82
N PHE A 24 -2.93 -6.30 -2.09
CA PHE A 24 -4.18 -7.03 -2.31
C PHE A 24 -5.26 -6.04 -2.73
N THR A 25 -6.16 -6.46 -3.64
CA THR A 25 -7.32 -5.64 -4.06
C THR A 25 -8.66 -6.34 -3.80
N ALA A 26 -8.63 -7.56 -3.26
CA ALA A 26 -9.82 -8.32 -2.93
C ALA A 26 -10.31 -7.99 -1.52
N VAL A 27 -11.63 -7.85 -1.34
CA VAL A 27 -12.23 -7.99 -0.01
C VAL A 27 -12.13 -9.46 0.41
N PRO A 28 -11.72 -9.78 1.65
CA PRO A 28 -11.60 -11.17 2.09
C PRO A 28 -12.94 -11.91 2.02
N GLU A 29 -12.90 -13.13 1.50
CA GLU A 29 -14.01 -14.08 1.52
C GLU A 29 -14.06 -14.79 2.88
N ILE A 30 -15.25 -14.82 3.48
CA ILE A 30 -15.44 -15.35 4.83
C ILE A 30 -15.97 -16.79 4.77
N ASP A 31 -15.20 -17.73 5.31
CA ASP A 31 -15.67 -19.06 5.70
C ASP A 31 -16.25 -19.01 7.12
N ASP A 32 -17.56 -18.85 7.18
CA ASP A 32 -18.32 -18.74 8.43
C ASP A 32 -18.08 -19.95 9.38
N ILE A 33 -17.86 -21.16 8.83
CA ILE A 33 -17.64 -22.37 9.63
C ILE A 33 -16.27 -22.33 10.30
N THR A 34 -15.23 -21.97 9.54
CA THR A 34 -13.86 -21.87 10.07
C THR A 34 -13.74 -20.74 11.08
N VAL A 35 -14.32 -19.57 10.78
CA VAL A 35 -14.31 -18.42 11.71
C VAL A 35 -14.97 -18.79 13.03
N ALA A 36 -16.19 -19.34 13.00
CA ALA A 36 -16.92 -19.68 14.22
C ALA A 36 -16.26 -20.80 15.03
N ARG A 37 -15.46 -21.67 14.38
CA ARG A 37 -14.84 -22.84 15.04
C ARG A 37 -13.51 -22.52 15.70
N TRP A 38 -12.67 -21.76 15.02
CA TRP A 38 -11.24 -21.67 15.34
C TRP A 38 -10.78 -20.25 15.66
N CYS A 39 -11.56 -19.23 15.34
CA CYS A 39 -11.10 -17.85 15.37
C CYS A 39 -11.73 -17.04 16.49
N GLU A 40 -10.93 -16.20 17.14
CA GLU A 40 -11.40 -15.26 18.15
C GLU A 40 -11.98 -14.00 17.50
N VAL A 41 -13.30 -13.98 17.29
CA VAL A 41 -14.02 -12.86 16.66
C VAL A 41 -13.68 -11.48 17.25
N PRO A 42 -13.60 -11.29 18.59
CA PRO A 42 -13.25 -9.98 19.15
C PRO A 42 -11.84 -9.50 18.74
N THR A 43 -10.88 -10.43 18.66
CA THR A 43 -9.49 -10.14 18.26
C THR A 43 -9.44 -9.70 16.80
N MET A 44 -10.21 -10.36 15.91
CA MET A 44 -10.32 -9.95 14.51
C MET A 44 -10.91 -8.55 14.36
N ILE A 45 -12.00 -8.25 15.07
CA ILE A 45 -12.64 -6.92 15.03
C ILE A 45 -11.66 -5.83 15.47
N LYS A 46 -10.95 -6.06 16.59
CA LYS A 46 -9.99 -5.11 17.14
C LYS A 46 -8.78 -4.86 16.24
N ALA A 47 -8.36 -5.87 15.47
CA ALA A 47 -7.19 -5.76 14.61
C ALA A 47 -7.44 -4.95 13.33
N CYS A 48 -8.69 -4.72 12.93
CA CYS A 48 -8.98 -3.99 11.70
C CYS A 48 -8.70 -2.48 11.89
N PRO A 49 -7.72 -1.90 11.16
CA PRO A 49 -7.34 -0.49 11.34
C PRO A 49 -8.45 0.48 10.91
N THR A 50 -9.26 0.10 9.93
CA THR A 50 -10.37 0.92 9.40
C THR A 50 -11.73 0.57 10.02
N TYR A 51 -11.74 -0.30 11.04
CA TYR A 51 -12.96 -0.77 11.70
C TYR A 51 -14.03 -1.29 10.71
N ALA A 52 -13.61 -2.01 9.67
CA ALA A 52 -14.50 -2.57 8.64
C ALA A 52 -15.21 -3.88 9.06
N ILE A 53 -14.76 -4.53 10.13
CA ILE A 53 -15.25 -5.85 10.54
C ILE A 53 -16.40 -5.69 11.54
N ARG A 54 -17.49 -6.43 11.34
CA ARG A 54 -18.65 -6.49 12.24
C ARG A 54 -18.96 -7.93 12.64
N PRO A 55 -19.46 -8.18 13.86
CA PRO A 55 -19.94 -9.50 14.25
C PRO A 55 -21.24 -9.82 13.51
N LYS A 56 -21.32 -11.03 12.96
CA LYS A 56 -22.47 -11.55 12.23
C LYS A 56 -22.99 -12.80 12.95
N PRO A 57 -24.29 -12.88 13.31
CA PRO A 57 -24.88 -14.11 13.81
C PRO A 57 -24.75 -15.24 12.78
N PHE A 58 -24.28 -16.40 13.22
CA PHE A 58 -24.12 -17.59 12.40
C PHE A 58 -24.91 -18.75 13.01
N LYS A 59 -25.40 -19.66 12.18
CA LYS A 59 -26.01 -20.92 12.63
C LYS A 59 -25.17 -22.07 12.12
N TRP A 60 -24.74 -22.91 13.04
CA TRP A 60 -24.03 -24.14 12.71
C TRP A 60 -24.94 -25.09 11.91
N PRO A 61 -24.36 -26.02 11.13
CA PRO A 61 -25.14 -27.04 10.44
C PRO A 61 -26.02 -27.91 11.36
N ASP A 62 -25.67 -28.02 12.64
CA ASP A 62 -26.45 -28.72 13.68
C ASP A 62 -27.53 -27.83 14.35
N GLY A 63 -27.73 -26.61 13.86
CA GLY A 63 -28.74 -25.67 14.33
C GLY A 63 -28.35 -24.83 15.55
N LYS A 64 -27.16 -25.04 16.12
CA LYS A 64 -26.70 -24.25 17.27
C LYS A 64 -26.36 -22.81 16.85
N PRO A 65 -26.55 -21.82 17.75
CA PRO A 65 -26.09 -20.46 17.50
C PRO A 65 -24.56 -20.39 17.54
N GLY A 66 -23.98 -19.60 16.66
CA GLY A 66 -22.57 -19.25 16.61
C GLY A 66 -22.38 -17.80 16.20
N THR A 67 -21.14 -17.35 16.18
CA THR A 67 -20.77 -15.98 15.79
C THR A 67 -19.70 -16.06 14.71
N SER A 68 -19.94 -15.37 13.60
CA SER A 68 -19.00 -15.14 12.52
C SER A 68 -18.76 -13.64 12.36
N ILE A 69 -18.14 -13.24 11.26
CA ILE A 69 -17.90 -11.84 10.90
C ILE A 69 -18.46 -11.51 9.52
N GLU A 70 -18.68 -10.22 9.30
CA GLU A 70 -18.90 -9.63 8.00
C GLU A 70 -17.93 -8.46 7.81
N ILE A 71 -17.51 -8.22 6.57
CA ILE A 71 -16.59 -7.14 6.22
C ILE A 71 -17.34 -6.12 5.38
N GLU A 72 -17.38 -4.88 5.86
CA GLU A 72 -17.89 -3.74 5.10
C GLU A 72 -16.89 -3.36 4.00
N ALA A 73 -17.21 -3.71 2.75
CA ALA A 73 -16.32 -3.55 1.60
C ALA A 73 -15.87 -2.10 1.38
N SER A 74 -16.73 -1.12 1.65
CA SER A 74 -16.43 0.32 1.49
C SER A 74 -15.35 0.85 2.45
N LYS A 75 -15.12 0.15 3.58
CA LYS A 75 -14.10 0.53 4.58
C LYS A 75 -12.88 -0.37 4.54
N CYS A 76 -12.92 -1.47 3.80
CA CYS A 76 -11.81 -2.42 3.77
C CYS A 76 -10.66 -1.87 2.92
N MET A 77 -9.48 -1.72 3.50
CA MET A 77 -8.26 -1.32 2.79
C MET A 77 -7.40 -2.51 2.32
N HIS A 78 -7.96 -3.73 2.35
CA HIS A 78 -7.28 -4.95 1.88
C HIS A 78 -5.94 -5.29 2.59
N CYS A 79 -5.78 -4.91 3.86
CA CYS A 79 -4.50 -5.06 4.57
C CYS A 79 -4.10 -6.50 4.97
N ALA A 80 -4.99 -7.47 4.79
CA ALA A 80 -4.80 -8.89 5.13
C ALA A 80 -4.53 -9.22 6.62
N ILE A 81 -4.71 -8.27 7.55
CA ILE A 81 -4.53 -8.55 8.98
C ILE A 81 -5.55 -9.56 9.51
N CYS A 82 -6.79 -9.50 9.02
CA CYS A 82 -7.85 -10.47 9.38
C CYS A 82 -7.50 -11.89 8.93
N TYR A 83 -6.91 -12.05 7.75
CA TYR A 83 -6.42 -13.34 7.25
C TYR A 83 -5.28 -13.88 8.11
N SER A 84 -4.35 -13.01 8.53
CA SER A 84 -3.23 -13.39 9.39
C SER A 84 -3.68 -13.93 10.75
N LEU A 85 -4.81 -13.42 11.27
CA LEU A 85 -5.42 -13.87 12.52
C LEU A 85 -6.32 -15.09 12.37
N CYS A 86 -6.99 -15.20 11.22
CA CYS A 86 -7.94 -16.27 10.96
C CYS A 86 -7.88 -16.71 9.50
N PRO A 87 -7.55 -17.98 9.22
CA PRO A 87 -7.52 -18.49 7.85
C PRO A 87 -8.90 -18.48 7.18
N GLY A 88 -9.98 -18.39 7.97
CA GLY A 88 -11.35 -18.27 7.48
C GLY A 88 -11.67 -16.92 6.82
N ALA A 89 -10.79 -15.91 6.88
CA ALA A 89 -10.94 -14.66 6.16
C ALA A 89 -9.99 -14.61 4.94
N ASN A 90 -10.24 -15.45 3.94
CA ASN A 90 -9.32 -15.64 2.82
C ASN A 90 -9.28 -14.41 1.90
N ILE A 91 -8.10 -13.82 1.74
CA ILE A 91 -7.86 -12.68 0.83
C ILE A 91 -6.98 -13.06 -0.36
N ILE A 92 -6.42 -14.28 -0.37
CA ILE A 92 -5.41 -14.68 -1.35
C ILE A 92 -6.10 -15.16 -2.62
N HIS A 93 -6.08 -14.30 -3.63
CA HIS A 93 -6.55 -14.58 -4.98
C HIS A 93 -5.45 -14.26 -5.99
N PRO A 94 -4.94 -15.23 -6.77
CA PRO A 94 -3.83 -15.01 -7.71
C PRO A 94 -4.02 -13.81 -8.64
N GLU A 95 -5.26 -13.57 -9.08
CA GLU A 95 -5.65 -12.51 -10.00
C GLU A 95 -5.86 -11.13 -9.34
N LYS A 96 -6.07 -11.09 -8.02
CA LYS A 96 -6.25 -9.84 -7.23
C LYS A 96 -5.06 -9.53 -6.32
N CYS A 97 -4.03 -10.37 -6.35
CA CYS A 97 -2.75 -10.15 -5.72
C CYS A 97 -1.79 -9.49 -6.71
N GLY A 98 -1.12 -8.43 -6.27
CA GLY A 98 -0.14 -7.71 -7.06
C GLY A 98 0.98 -7.15 -6.19
N VAL A 99 1.65 -6.14 -6.72
CA VAL A 99 2.74 -5.44 -6.04
C VAL A 99 2.58 -3.94 -6.17
N SER A 100 2.96 -3.22 -5.12
CA SER A 100 3.11 -1.78 -5.07
C SER A 100 4.60 -1.43 -5.05
N ILE A 101 4.95 -0.25 -5.54
CA ILE A 101 6.34 0.25 -5.55
C ILE A 101 6.40 1.51 -4.70
N TRP A 102 7.42 1.58 -3.87
CA TRP A 102 7.68 2.66 -2.92
C TRP A 102 9.10 3.19 -3.13
N ALA A 103 9.31 4.48 -2.88
CA ALA A 103 10.61 5.13 -3.06
C ALA A 103 10.88 6.21 -2.02
N GLY A 104 12.16 6.51 -1.82
CA GLY A 104 12.63 7.62 -0.99
C GLY A 104 12.87 7.30 0.48
N GLY A 105 12.82 6.03 0.88
CA GLY A 105 13.12 5.62 2.25
C GLY A 105 14.62 5.68 2.58
N LYS A 106 14.94 6.03 3.82
CA LYS A 106 16.32 6.15 4.32
C LYS A 106 16.38 5.83 5.82
N ALA A 107 16.86 4.64 6.17
CA ALA A 107 17.03 4.23 7.57
C ALA A 107 18.19 4.93 8.29
N PHE A 108 19.34 5.02 7.62
CA PHE A 108 20.58 5.54 8.21
C PHE A 108 20.83 6.97 7.73
N ALA A 109 20.21 7.92 8.42
CA ALA A 109 20.28 9.36 8.17
C ALA A 109 20.23 10.12 9.50
N ALA A 110 20.60 11.40 9.47
CA ALA A 110 20.31 12.30 10.60
C ALA A 110 18.80 12.34 10.89
N GLU A 111 17.99 12.34 9.83
CA GLU A 111 16.53 12.24 9.89
C GLU A 111 16.08 11.05 9.05
N PRO A 112 15.70 9.92 9.68
CA PRO A 112 15.18 8.77 8.96
C PRO A 112 13.88 9.10 8.22
N VAL A 113 13.77 8.63 6.98
CA VAL A 113 12.59 8.89 6.13
C VAL A 113 11.94 7.57 5.73
N THR A 114 10.62 7.50 5.85
CA THR A 114 9.84 6.36 5.36
C THR A 114 9.63 6.47 3.86
N ALA A 115 9.78 5.36 3.14
CA ALA A 115 9.48 5.29 1.72
C ALA A 115 8.02 5.68 1.46
N LYS A 116 7.77 6.41 0.35
CA LYS A 116 6.44 6.81 -0.09
C LYS A 116 6.00 6.02 -1.31
N MET A 117 4.71 5.76 -1.42
CA MET A 117 4.14 4.99 -2.53
C MET A 117 4.20 5.79 -3.82
N ILE A 118 4.74 5.18 -4.87
CA ILE A 118 4.85 5.79 -6.21
C ILE A 118 4.03 5.04 -7.26
N VAL A 119 3.71 3.76 -7.00
CA VAL A 119 2.85 2.94 -7.83
C VAL A 119 1.95 2.11 -6.89
N PRO A 120 0.63 2.33 -6.89
CA PRO A 120 -0.26 1.66 -5.95
C PRO A 120 -0.43 0.17 -6.24
N PHE A 121 -0.48 -0.21 -7.52
CA PHE A 121 -0.72 -1.59 -7.91
C PHE A 121 -0.17 -1.92 -9.29
N LEU A 122 0.48 -3.07 -9.38
CA LEU A 122 0.88 -3.77 -10.60
C LEU A 122 0.51 -5.25 -10.47
N PRO A 123 0.04 -5.90 -11.54
CA PRO A 123 -0.28 -7.32 -11.51
C PRO A 123 0.98 -8.17 -11.34
N ASN A 124 0.80 -9.35 -10.72
CA ASN A 124 1.86 -10.34 -10.64
C ASN A 124 2.09 -11.02 -11.99
N ASN A 125 3.31 -10.93 -12.51
CA ASN A 125 3.72 -11.58 -13.76
C ASN A 125 4.97 -12.46 -13.54
N PRO A 126 4.83 -13.64 -12.89
CA PRO A 126 5.93 -14.59 -12.73
C PRO A 126 6.43 -15.08 -14.10
N PRO A 127 7.73 -15.40 -14.23
CA PRO A 127 8.75 -15.43 -13.18
C PRO A 127 9.58 -14.14 -13.07
N ARG A 128 9.30 -13.10 -13.86
CA ARG A 128 10.23 -11.96 -14.04
C ARG A 128 9.70 -10.56 -13.72
N TRP A 129 8.39 -10.37 -13.55
CA TRP A 129 7.77 -9.07 -13.23
C TRP A 129 8.35 -7.90 -14.08
N PRO A 130 8.22 -7.96 -15.43
CA PRO A 130 8.86 -7.00 -16.33
C PRO A 130 8.47 -5.55 -16.04
N GLU A 131 7.22 -5.30 -15.63
CA GLU A 131 6.72 -3.96 -15.27
C GLU A 131 7.46 -3.37 -14.06
N VAL A 132 7.68 -4.18 -13.01
CA VAL A 132 8.41 -3.74 -11.82
C VAL A 132 9.85 -3.42 -12.19
N VAL A 133 10.51 -4.31 -12.93
CA VAL A 133 11.91 -4.14 -13.34
C VAL A 133 12.06 -2.88 -14.20
N LYS A 134 11.14 -2.62 -15.12
CA LYS A 134 11.14 -1.43 -15.97
C LYS A 134 11.07 -0.15 -15.15
N ILE A 135 10.19 -0.09 -14.15
CA ILE A 135 10.02 1.10 -13.30
C ILE A 135 11.24 1.28 -12.40
N VAL A 136 11.69 0.23 -11.72
CA VAL A 136 12.87 0.30 -10.84
C VAL A 136 14.11 0.72 -11.63
N LYS A 137 14.31 0.16 -12.82
CA LYS A 137 15.41 0.56 -13.71
C LYS A 137 15.31 2.03 -14.12
N LYS A 138 14.12 2.52 -14.50
CA LYS A 138 13.90 3.94 -14.85
C LYS A 138 14.25 4.87 -13.67
N ILE A 139 13.89 4.51 -12.44
CA ILE A 139 14.25 5.29 -11.23
C ILE A 139 15.76 5.37 -11.08
N VAL A 140 16.45 4.22 -11.14
CA VAL A 140 17.91 4.16 -10.99
C VAL A 140 18.61 4.92 -12.11
N ASP A 141 18.19 4.76 -13.36
CA ASP A 141 18.77 5.43 -14.52
C ASP A 141 18.62 6.95 -14.45
N LEU A 142 17.49 7.46 -13.94
CA LEU A 142 17.26 8.89 -13.74
C LEU A 142 18.07 9.43 -12.56
N TRP A 143 18.09 8.71 -11.44
CA TRP A 143 18.89 9.06 -10.28
C TRP A 143 20.38 9.15 -10.63
N MET A 144 20.93 8.15 -11.35
CA MET A 144 22.34 8.18 -11.78
C MET A 144 22.70 9.37 -12.68
N LYS A 145 21.74 9.92 -13.43
CA LYS A 145 21.97 11.07 -14.32
C LYS A 145 21.89 12.42 -13.61
N GLU A 146 21.06 12.53 -12.57
CA GLU A 146 20.70 13.81 -11.96
C GLU A 146 21.11 13.97 -10.48
N ALA A 147 21.52 12.88 -9.83
CA ALA A 147 21.97 12.92 -8.45
C ALA A 147 23.30 13.65 -8.32
N LYS A 148 23.41 14.47 -7.28
CA LYS A 148 24.69 15.07 -6.89
C LYS A 148 25.52 14.03 -6.12
N PRO A 149 26.85 14.21 -6.04
CA PRO A 149 27.70 13.36 -5.24
C PRO A 149 27.19 13.25 -3.79
N GLY A 150 26.95 12.02 -3.33
CA GLY A 150 26.47 11.73 -1.97
C GLY A 150 24.95 11.77 -1.78
N GLU A 151 24.15 12.18 -2.77
CA GLU A 151 22.68 12.19 -2.65
C GLU A 151 22.09 10.78 -2.77
N ARG A 152 21.24 10.41 -1.81
CA ARG A 152 20.40 9.20 -1.89
C ARG A 152 19.20 9.44 -2.79
N VAL A 153 18.44 8.37 -3.10
CA VAL A 153 17.24 8.48 -3.93
C VAL A 153 16.20 9.41 -3.27
N GLY A 154 16.00 9.27 -1.95
CA GLY A 154 15.13 10.17 -1.17
C GLY A 154 15.56 11.63 -1.24
N ASP A 155 16.85 11.90 -1.00
CA ASP A 155 17.42 13.26 -1.02
C ASP A 155 17.25 13.90 -2.42
N TRP A 156 17.45 13.12 -3.49
CA TRP A 156 17.21 13.56 -4.86
C TRP A 156 15.74 13.92 -5.11
N ILE A 157 14.81 13.05 -4.71
CA ILE A 157 13.36 13.27 -4.88
C ILE A 157 12.92 14.52 -4.12
N GLU A 158 13.37 14.71 -2.88
CA GLU A 158 13.04 15.87 -2.06
C GLU A 158 13.51 17.17 -2.73
N ARG A 159 14.74 17.20 -3.25
CA ARG A 159 15.31 18.35 -3.96
C ARG A 159 14.52 18.72 -5.22
N ILE A 160 14.18 17.73 -6.06
CA ILE A 160 13.44 18.02 -7.30
C ILE A 160 11.95 18.29 -7.03
N GLY A 161 11.40 17.70 -5.97
CA GLY A 161 9.99 17.69 -5.61
C GLY A 161 9.21 16.57 -6.32
N TRP A 162 8.20 16.04 -5.64
CA TRP A 162 7.37 14.92 -6.12
C TRP A 162 6.71 15.20 -7.48
N GLU A 163 6.24 16.43 -7.73
CA GLU A 163 5.63 16.83 -8.99
C GLU A 163 6.56 16.57 -10.19
N LYS A 164 7.83 16.98 -10.07
CA LYS A 164 8.85 16.76 -11.12
C LYS A 164 9.28 15.31 -11.21
N PHE A 165 9.28 14.59 -10.08
CA PHE A 165 9.57 13.16 -10.07
C PHE A 165 8.53 12.39 -10.90
N PHE A 166 7.23 12.61 -10.65
CA PHE A 166 6.17 11.96 -11.42
C PHE A 166 6.20 12.33 -12.92
N GLU A 167 6.47 13.59 -13.26
CA GLU A 167 6.63 14.02 -14.66
C GLU A 167 7.80 13.30 -15.36
N LYS A 168 8.97 13.22 -14.71
CA LYS A 168 10.15 12.53 -15.26
C LYS A 168 9.96 11.02 -15.36
N MET A 169 9.24 10.44 -14.40
CA MET A 169 8.90 9.03 -14.38
C MET A 169 7.79 8.69 -15.37
N GLU A 170 7.06 9.69 -15.89
CA GLU A 170 5.87 9.52 -16.73
C GLU A 170 4.85 8.58 -16.06
N LEU A 171 4.71 8.72 -14.73
CA LEU A 171 3.78 7.94 -13.93
C LEU A 171 2.55 8.79 -13.63
N PRO A 172 1.33 8.25 -13.79
CA PRO A 172 0.12 8.98 -13.44
C PRO A 172 0.04 9.15 -11.92
N PHE A 173 -0.16 10.38 -11.46
CA PHE A 173 -0.51 10.61 -10.06
C PHE A 173 -1.98 10.25 -9.86
N LYS A 174 -2.27 9.38 -8.88
CA LYS A 174 -3.63 8.94 -8.55
C LYS A 174 -4.00 9.33 -7.12
N LEU A 175 -5.28 9.22 -6.79
CA LEU A 175 -5.80 9.55 -5.45
C LEU A 175 -5.14 8.70 -4.37
N GLU A 176 -4.83 7.45 -4.68
CA GLU A 176 -4.19 6.49 -3.76
C GLU A 176 -2.80 6.94 -3.29
N HIS A 177 -2.15 7.90 -3.96
CA HIS A 177 -0.89 8.49 -3.47
C HIS A 177 -1.09 9.51 -2.34
N ILE A 178 -2.32 9.98 -2.13
CA ILE A 178 -2.68 10.89 -1.05
C ILE A 178 -3.07 10.04 0.15
N ASP A 179 -2.41 10.28 1.28
CA ASP A 179 -2.72 9.59 2.52
C ASP A 179 -4.09 10.03 3.04
N ASP A 180 -5.00 9.06 3.19
CA ASP A 180 -6.35 9.21 3.70
C ASP A 180 -6.53 8.56 5.08
N PHE A 181 -5.46 8.03 5.68
CA PHE A 181 -5.52 7.44 7.01
C PHE A 181 -5.74 8.54 8.07
N GLU A 182 -6.71 8.32 8.97
CA GLU A 182 -7.32 9.34 9.85
C GLU A 182 -6.32 10.24 10.61
N PHE A 183 -5.11 9.77 10.89
CA PHE A 183 -4.09 10.51 11.66
C PHE A 183 -2.87 10.98 10.83
N ALA A 184 -2.73 10.55 9.57
CA ALA A 184 -1.55 10.84 8.75
C ALA A 184 -1.80 11.89 7.65
N SER A 185 -3.06 12.17 7.33
CA SER A 185 -3.45 13.11 6.27
C SER A 185 -2.92 14.53 6.51
N TYR A 186 -2.98 15.06 7.74
CA TYR A 186 -2.50 16.43 8.00
C TYR A 186 -1.00 16.60 7.78
N GLU A 187 -0.17 15.61 8.11
CA GLU A 187 1.30 15.75 7.96
C GLU A 187 1.78 15.54 6.52
N THR A 188 1.04 14.75 5.74
CA THR A 188 1.42 14.40 4.36
C THR A 188 0.94 15.42 3.34
N TRP A 189 -0.13 16.17 3.66
CA TRP A 189 -0.67 17.19 2.78
C TRP A 189 0.21 18.43 2.75
N ARG A 190 0.21 19.12 1.61
CA ARG A 190 0.93 20.38 1.47
C ARG A 190 0.08 21.52 2.04
N HIS A 191 0.61 22.19 3.07
CA HIS A 191 0.01 23.40 3.68
C HIS A 191 0.72 24.71 3.26
N ASP A 192 1.55 24.65 2.22
CA ASP A 192 2.26 25.82 1.67
C ASP A 192 1.79 26.11 0.23
N THR A 193 1.92 27.37 -0.16
CA THR A 193 1.63 27.91 -1.49
C THR A 193 2.71 27.59 -2.53
N LYS A 194 3.88 27.11 -2.10
CA LYS A 194 4.97 26.76 -3.01
C LYS A 194 4.63 25.48 -3.77
N PHE A 195 4.44 25.57 -5.08
CA PHE A 195 4.38 24.44 -6.01
C PHE A 195 5.08 24.76 -7.31
N LYS A 196 5.42 23.74 -8.11
CA LYS A 196 6.03 23.90 -9.42
C LYS A 196 4.98 23.58 -10.48
N TRP A 197 4.93 24.39 -11.53
CA TRP A 197 4.05 24.10 -12.66
C TRP A 197 4.54 22.85 -13.40
N THR A 198 3.68 21.84 -13.50
CA THR A 198 3.91 20.60 -14.26
C THR A 198 2.86 20.40 -15.33
N LYS A 199 3.17 19.57 -16.33
CA LYS A 199 2.28 19.30 -17.46
C LYS A 199 0.96 18.65 -17.04
N ASP A 200 0.97 17.93 -15.92
CA ASP A 200 -0.14 17.09 -15.45
C ASP A 200 -1.14 17.82 -14.53
N ILE A 201 -1.07 19.15 -14.41
CA ILE A 201 -1.99 19.96 -13.59
C ILE A 201 -3.47 19.76 -13.98
N LYS A 202 -3.74 19.34 -15.22
CA LYS A 202 -5.10 19.04 -15.70
C LYS A 202 -5.69 17.74 -15.15
N THR A 203 -4.91 16.91 -14.48
CA THR A 203 -5.37 15.61 -13.95
C THR A 203 -6.09 15.76 -12.61
N PHE A 204 -5.90 16.89 -11.92
CA PHE A 204 -6.41 17.14 -10.57
C PHE A 204 -7.66 18.00 -10.48
N THR A 205 -8.13 18.58 -11.59
CA THR A 205 -9.25 19.52 -11.50
C THR A 205 -10.59 18.85 -11.32
N GLY A 206 -10.77 17.57 -11.66
CA GLY A 206 -12.04 16.85 -11.41
C GLY A 206 -13.31 17.58 -11.88
N LEU A 207 -13.17 18.66 -12.67
CA LEU A 207 -14.24 19.42 -13.27
C LEU A 207 -14.63 18.62 -14.50
N LYS A 208 -15.54 17.68 -14.27
CA LYS A 208 -16.68 17.57 -15.17
C LYS A 208 -17.59 18.78 -14.96
#